data_AF-A0A7M1MF56-F1
#
_entry.id   AF-A0A7M1MF56-F1
#
_cell.length_a   1.000
_cell.length_b   1.000
_cell.length_c   1.000
_cell.angle_alpha   90.00
_cell.angle_beta   90.00
_cell.angle_gamma   90.00
#
_symmetry.space_group_name_H-M   'P 1'
#
loop_
_entity.id
_entity.type
_entity.pdbx_description
1 polymer ?
#
loop_
_entity_poly.entity_id
_entity_poly.type
_entity_poly.pdbx_seq_one_letter_code
_entity_poly.pdbx_strand_id
1 'polypeptide(L)'
;MFKKIFVCILALFFGACAVNPKNQGVAKVNEVIKIQAQCYSPSDSKAYEAKIKGLMYISDVGLKYCTNKRTIDKSASLKKVYIHRVYDLNENLKYSSSNGNNYYINENFNYYFYVFLKEELENRGIVVVENTQDSPYVLRVDLSFNDFYSKFDSNSLFSIIASQLTLKDINTNKTINIKTKQEVKGFYNIKDLPFFTQLLIKQVANKSADIISSL
;
A
#
# COMPACT_ATOMS: atom_id res chain seq x y z
N MET A 1 -11.02 54.57 19.35
CA MET A 1 -10.21 54.13 18.19
C MET A 1 -9.77 52.65 18.31
N PHE A 2 -10.67 51.71 18.61
CA PHE A 2 -10.32 50.27 18.73
C PHE A 2 -11.48 49.35 18.31
N LYS A 3 -12.05 49.57 17.12
CA LYS A 3 -13.05 48.67 16.54
C LYS A 3 -12.89 48.68 15.02
N LYS A 4 -11.91 47.94 14.48
CA LYS A 4 -11.79 47.60 13.04
C LYS A 4 -10.64 46.65 12.68
N ILE A 5 -10.15 45.80 13.60
CA ILE A 5 -9.10 44.81 13.30
C ILE A 5 -9.50 43.46 13.89
N PHE A 6 -10.63 42.89 13.44
CA PHE A 6 -11.00 41.53 13.82
C PHE A 6 -11.84 40.82 12.76
N VAL A 7 -11.51 41.02 11.48
CA VAL A 7 -12.19 40.31 10.36
C VAL A 7 -11.22 39.70 9.35
N CYS A 8 -9.89 39.81 9.52
CA CYS A 8 -8.92 39.28 8.53
C CYS A 8 -8.23 37.97 8.91
N ILE A 9 -8.59 37.30 10.02
CA ILE A 9 -7.92 36.04 10.41
C ILE A 9 -8.80 34.80 10.17
N LEU A 10 -10.11 34.95 9.93
CA LEU A 10 -10.99 33.79 9.69
C LEU A 10 -10.99 33.27 8.24
N ALA A 11 -10.40 33.99 7.30
CA ALA A 11 -10.38 33.62 5.88
C ALA A 11 -9.13 32.82 5.45
N LEU A 12 -8.15 32.63 6.34
CA LEU A 12 -6.88 31.96 6.02
C LEU A 12 -6.80 30.48 6.45
N PHE A 13 -7.85 29.93 7.08
CA PHE A 13 -7.84 28.54 7.58
C PHE A 13 -8.73 27.54 6.82
N PHE A 14 -9.43 27.96 5.76
CA PHE A 14 -10.23 27.05 4.92
C PHE A 14 -9.74 26.94 3.48
N GLY A 15 -8.44 27.18 3.25
CA GLY A 15 -7.71 26.62 2.12
C GLY A 15 -7.39 25.14 2.33
N ALA A 16 -8.32 24.34 2.85
CA ALA A 16 -8.18 22.90 2.78
C ALA A 16 -8.31 22.54 1.31
N CYS A 17 -7.17 22.28 0.66
CA CYS A 17 -7.13 21.63 -0.65
C CYS A 17 -8.18 20.53 -0.65
N ALA A 18 -9.10 20.57 -1.60
CA ALA A 18 -10.11 19.52 -1.77
C ALA A 18 -9.37 18.23 -2.14
N VAL A 19 -8.88 17.52 -1.11
CA VAL A 19 -8.20 16.24 -1.29
C VAL A 19 -9.32 15.28 -1.69
N ASN A 20 -9.30 14.86 -2.95
CA ASN A 20 -10.25 13.89 -3.49
C ASN A 20 -10.40 12.72 -2.49
N PRO A 21 -11.61 12.29 -2.11
CA PRO A 21 -11.81 11.27 -1.08
C PRO A 21 -10.96 9.99 -1.27
N LYS A 22 -10.64 9.62 -2.52
CA LYS A 22 -9.71 8.51 -2.83
C LYS A 22 -8.28 8.76 -2.34
N ASN A 23 -7.76 9.98 -2.53
CA ASN A 23 -6.44 10.41 -2.06
C ASN A 23 -6.37 10.49 -0.52
N GLN A 24 -7.51 10.75 0.15
CA GLN A 24 -7.55 10.77 1.62
C GLN A 24 -7.30 9.37 2.23
N GLY A 25 -7.78 8.30 1.59
CA GLY A 25 -7.52 6.92 2.03
C GLY A 25 -6.03 6.57 1.97
N VAL A 26 -5.40 6.85 0.82
CA VAL A 26 -3.95 6.69 0.61
C VAL A 26 -3.16 7.42 1.69
N ALA A 27 -3.44 8.72 1.90
CA ALA A 27 -2.71 9.55 2.87
C ALA A 27 -2.81 8.97 4.30
N LYS A 28 -4.02 8.58 4.74
CA LYS A 28 -4.26 7.98 6.06
C LYS A 28 -3.47 6.69 6.25
N VAL A 29 -3.49 5.80 5.25
CA VAL A 29 -2.75 4.53 5.29
C VAL A 29 -1.24 4.78 5.35
N ASN A 30 -0.75 5.78 4.63
CA ASN A 30 0.66 6.13 4.61
C ASN A 30 1.16 6.71 5.93
N GLU A 31 0.42 7.63 6.53
CA GLU A 31 0.75 8.21 7.83
C GLU A 31 0.85 7.14 8.92
N VAL A 32 -0.11 6.23 8.98
CA VAL A 32 -0.14 5.15 9.99
C VAL A 32 1.11 4.26 9.94
N ILE A 33 1.63 3.95 8.75
CA ILE A 33 2.86 3.14 8.62
C ILE A 33 4.11 3.96 8.95
N LYS A 34 4.17 5.25 8.57
CA LYS A 34 5.33 6.12 8.82
C LYS A 34 5.59 6.40 10.31
N ILE A 35 4.54 6.40 11.15
CA ILE A 35 4.63 6.75 12.59
C ILE A 35 5.37 5.69 13.43
N GLN A 36 5.64 4.48 12.91
CA GLN A 36 6.20 3.39 13.71
C GLN A 36 7.71 3.60 13.99
N ALA A 37 8.02 4.23 15.13
CA ALA A 37 9.37 4.70 15.49
C ALA A 37 10.34 3.61 16.03
N GLN A 38 9.84 2.42 16.36
CA GLN A 38 10.66 1.32 16.89
C GLN A 38 10.89 0.28 15.82
N CYS A 39 12.16 0.01 15.52
CA CYS A 39 12.54 -1.04 14.58
C CYS A 39 12.93 -2.32 15.34
N TYR A 40 12.62 -3.47 14.74
CA TYR A 40 12.93 -4.81 15.24
C TYR A 40 13.67 -5.64 14.18
N SER A 41 14.41 -6.65 14.63
CA SER A 41 15.01 -7.66 13.75
C SER A 41 13.91 -8.43 13.01
N PRO A 42 14.12 -8.85 11.75
CA PRO A 42 13.17 -9.71 11.03
C PRO A 42 12.87 -11.04 11.73
N SER A 43 13.72 -11.49 12.64
CA SER A 43 13.50 -12.69 13.45
C SER A 43 12.53 -12.47 14.63
N ASP A 44 12.20 -11.22 14.96
CA ASP A 44 11.28 -10.87 16.05
C ASP A 44 9.85 -10.75 15.52
N SER A 45 8.88 -11.41 16.17
CA SER A 45 7.47 -11.30 15.80
C SER A 45 6.95 -9.85 15.86
N LYS A 46 7.51 -9.02 16.75
CA LYS A 46 7.18 -7.59 16.88
C LYS A 46 7.49 -6.79 15.62
N ALA A 47 8.37 -7.30 14.74
CA ALA A 47 8.64 -6.69 13.44
C ALA A 47 7.43 -6.70 12.50
N TYR A 48 6.47 -7.59 12.75
CA TYR A 48 5.30 -7.85 11.91
C TYR A 48 3.99 -7.36 12.55
N GLU A 49 4.08 -6.79 13.75
CA GLU A 49 2.93 -6.36 14.56
C GLU A 49 2.92 -4.85 14.77
N ALA A 50 1.74 -4.23 14.66
CA ALA A 50 1.54 -2.81 14.91
C ALA A 50 0.19 -2.53 15.57
N LYS A 51 0.13 -1.46 16.37
CA LYS A 51 -1.15 -0.92 16.84
C LYS A 51 -1.68 0.07 15.80
N ILE A 52 -2.79 -0.28 15.16
CA ILE A 52 -3.44 0.54 14.14
C ILE A 52 -4.89 0.74 14.53
N LYS A 53 -5.33 2.00 14.66
CA LYS A 53 -6.67 2.35 15.17
C LYS A 53 -7.00 1.69 16.52
N GLY A 54 -6.00 1.52 17.39
CA GLY A 54 -6.14 0.85 18.68
C GLY A 54 -6.19 -0.69 18.61
N LEU A 55 -6.21 -1.28 17.42
CA LEU A 55 -6.27 -2.72 17.19
C LEU A 55 -4.88 -3.29 16.93
N MET A 56 -4.68 -4.57 17.26
CA MET A 56 -3.44 -5.27 16.94
C MET A 56 -3.51 -5.76 15.49
N TYR A 57 -2.67 -5.19 14.64
CA TYR A 57 -2.51 -5.56 13.25
C TYR A 57 -1.26 -6.43 13.10
N ILE A 58 -1.41 -7.59 12.46
CA ILE A 58 -0.36 -8.56 12.19
C ILE A 58 -0.28 -8.75 10.67
N SER A 59 0.93 -8.68 10.10
CA SER A 59 1.15 -8.88 8.67
C SER A 59 2.24 -9.91 8.41
N ASP A 60 2.23 -10.52 7.24
CA ASP A 60 3.39 -11.29 6.76
C ASP A 60 4.48 -10.42 6.12
N VAL A 61 4.27 -9.10 6.06
CA VAL A 61 5.29 -8.10 5.69
C VAL A 61 5.78 -7.40 6.94
N GLY A 62 7.10 -7.25 7.06
CA GLY A 62 7.71 -6.49 8.15
C GLY A 62 7.24 -5.03 8.13
N LEU A 63 6.58 -4.63 9.21
CA LEU A 63 6.09 -3.27 9.43
C LEU A 63 7.16 -2.39 10.07
N LYS A 64 8.09 -3.03 10.80
CA LYS A 64 9.10 -2.37 11.64
C LYS A 64 10.50 -2.96 11.44
N TYR A 65 10.91 -3.25 10.21
CA TYR A 65 12.26 -3.80 9.98
C TYR A 65 13.38 -2.79 10.25
N CYS A 66 14.40 -3.23 10.99
CA CYS A 66 15.65 -2.48 11.19
C CYS A 66 16.53 -2.39 9.94
N THR A 67 16.41 -3.33 9.01
CA THR A 67 17.20 -3.28 7.79
C THR A 67 16.72 -2.09 6.98
N ASN A 68 17.64 -1.14 6.79
CA ASN A 68 17.54 -0.07 5.81
C ASN A 68 17.42 -0.69 4.40
N LYS A 69 16.32 -1.39 4.06
CA LYS A 69 16.03 -1.76 2.67
C LYS A 69 15.76 -0.52 1.80
N ARG A 70 15.66 0.65 2.44
CA ARG A 70 15.58 1.98 1.82
C ARG A 70 16.94 2.69 1.72
N THR A 71 18.06 2.06 2.07
CA THR A 71 19.34 2.60 1.61
C THR A 71 19.42 2.40 0.11
N ILE A 72 19.27 3.51 -0.61
CA ILE A 72 19.65 3.65 -2.02
C ILE A 72 21.00 2.95 -2.16
N ASP A 73 21.06 1.87 -2.92
CA ASP A 73 22.34 1.36 -3.37
C ASP A 73 22.89 2.41 -4.33
N LYS A 74 23.66 3.36 -3.79
CA LYS A 74 24.25 4.47 -4.55
C LYS A 74 25.25 3.98 -5.59
N SER A 75 25.61 2.68 -5.58
CA SER A 75 26.46 2.05 -6.58
C SER A 75 25.69 1.39 -7.72
N ALA A 76 24.38 1.15 -7.55
CA ALA A 76 23.50 0.72 -8.63
C ALA A 76 23.01 1.94 -9.42
N SER A 77 23.26 1.93 -10.74
CA SER A 77 22.70 2.90 -11.69
C SER A 77 21.23 3.23 -11.40
N LEU A 78 20.84 4.50 -11.55
CA LEU A 78 19.46 4.97 -11.39
C LEU A 78 18.47 4.08 -12.16
N LYS A 79 17.74 3.22 -11.46
CA LYS A 79 16.75 2.31 -12.07
C LYS A 79 15.53 3.10 -12.51
N LYS A 80 15.09 2.89 -13.75
CA LYS A 80 13.85 3.45 -14.30
C LYS A 80 12.81 2.34 -14.42
N VAL A 81 11.61 2.60 -13.92
CA VAL A 81 10.48 1.67 -13.94
C VAL A 81 9.31 2.31 -14.67
N TYR A 82 8.64 1.56 -15.53
CA TYR A 82 7.37 1.93 -16.11
C TYR A 82 6.27 1.03 -15.56
N ILE A 83 5.38 1.58 -14.73
CA ILE A 83 4.18 0.86 -14.26
C ILE A 83 3.15 0.90 -15.38
N HIS A 84 3.10 -0.18 -16.17
CA HIS A 84 2.36 -0.21 -17.42
C HIS A 84 0.88 -0.60 -17.22
N ARG A 85 0.60 -1.77 -16.66
CA ARG A 85 -0.77 -2.21 -16.38
C ARG A 85 -0.92 -2.75 -14.98
N VAL A 86 -1.94 -2.25 -14.29
CA VAL A 86 -2.41 -2.81 -13.02
C VAL A 86 -3.87 -3.20 -13.20
N TYR A 87 -4.13 -4.49 -13.32
CA TYR A 87 -5.47 -5.04 -13.44
C TYR A 87 -6.12 -5.11 -12.06
N ASP A 88 -7.36 -4.61 -11.97
CA ASP A 88 -8.12 -4.65 -10.73
C ASP A 88 -8.59 -6.06 -10.40
N LEU A 89 -8.94 -6.30 -9.14
CA LEU A 89 -9.56 -7.56 -8.74
C LEU A 89 -10.96 -7.67 -9.35
N ASN A 90 -11.36 -8.88 -9.74
CA ASN A 90 -12.73 -9.16 -10.16
C ASN A 90 -13.74 -8.73 -9.07
N GLU A 91 -14.77 -7.98 -9.45
CA GLU A 91 -15.81 -7.47 -8.53
C GLU A 91 -16.49 -8.58 -7.72
N ASN A 92 -16.64 -9.78 -8.29
CA ASN A 92 -17.25 -10.93 -7.62
C ASN A 92 -16.38 -11.48 -6.47
N LEU A 93 -15.11 -11.07 -6.39
CA LEU A 93 -14.18 -11.47 -5.35
C LEU A 93 -14.01 -10.38 -4.27
N LYS A 94 -14.55 -9.17 -4.45
CA LYS A 94 -14.39 -8.04 -3.51
C LYS A 94 -15.36 -8.13 -2.33
N TYR A 95 -15.30 -9.21 -1.57
CA TYR A 95 -16.17 -9.42 -0.41
C TYR A 95 -15.38 -9.80 0.84
N SER A 96 -15.86 -9.30 1.98
CA SER A 96 -15.53 -9.85 3.29
C SER A 96 -16.72 -10.60 3.85
N SER A 97 -16.49 -11.79 4.40
CA SER A 97 -17.56 -12.64 4.93
C SER A 97 -17.62 -12.57 6.45
N SER A 98 -18.82 -12.54 7.03
CA SER A 98 -19.02 -12.66 8.48
C SER A 98 -20.37 -13.25 8.80
N ASN A 99 -20.40 -14.32 9.62
CA ASN A 99 -21.64 -14.98 10.07
C ASN A 99 -22.63 -15.30 8.94
N GLY A 100 -22.13 -15.78 7.79
CA GLY A 100 -22.95 -16.11 6.62
C GLY A 100 -23.34 -14.93 5.73
N ASN A 101 -23.04 -13.69 6.14
CA ASN A 101 -23.26 -12.49 5.35
C ASN A 101 -22.00 -12.08 4.57
N ASN A 102 -22.20 -11.53 3.38
CA ASN A 102 -21.13 -10.97 2.55
C ASN A 102 -21.21 -9.44 2.53
N TYR A 103 -20.08 -8.80 2.79
CA TYR A 103 -19.92 -7.36 2.84
C TYR A 103 -19.04 -6.93 1.67
N TYR A 104 -19.64 -6.23 0.71
CA TYR A 104 -18.93 -5.76 -0.47
C TYR A 104 -17.89 -4.70 -0.11
N ILE A 105 -16.71 -4.82 -0.69
CA ILE A 105 -15.60 -3.89 -0.51
C ILE A 105 -15.48 -3.05 -1.79
N ASN A 106 -16.07 -1.85 -1.74
CA ASN A 106 -16.06 -0.91 -2.86
C ASN A 106 -14.72 -0.16 -2.98
N GLU A 107 -13.64 -0.92 -3.23
CA GLU A 107 -12.27 -0.40 -3.34
C GLU A 107 -11.68 -0.72 -4.71
N ASN A 108 -10.91 0.22 -5.26
CA ASN A 108 -10.19 0.05 -6.52
C ASN A 108 -8.78 -0.47 -6.22
N PHE A 109 -8.58 -1.79 -6.22
CA PHE A 109 -7.31 -2.39 -5.80
C PHE A 109 -6.17 -1.93 -6.69
N ASN A 110 -6.42 -1.84 -8.01
CA ASN A 110 -5.44 -1.35 -8.97
C ASN A 110 -4.95 0.07 -8.68
N TYR A 111 -5.86 0.98 -8.36
CA TYR A 111 -5.55 2.38 -8.08
C TYR A 111 -4.70 2.49 -6.81
N TYR A 112 -5.13 1.86 -5.71
CA TYR A 112 -4.37 1.89 -4.47
C TYR A 112 -2.98 1.26 -4.63
N PHE A 113 -2.91 0.13 -5.34
CA PHE A 113 -1.63 -0.52 -5.64
C PHE A 113 -0.70 0.39 -6.43
N TYR A 114 -1.19 1.02 -7.51
CA TYR A 114 -0.39 1.92 -8.34
C TYR A 114 0.21 3.04 -7.50
N VAL A 115 -0.63 3.71 -6.69
CA VAL A 115 -0.19 4.85 -5.87
C VAL A 115 0.83 4.40 -4.82
N PHE A 116 0.56 3.32 -4.10
CA PHE A 116 1.49 2.80 -3.09
C PHE A 116 2.79 2.29 -3.70
N LEU A 117 2.75 1.61 -4.85
CA LEU A 117 3.95 1.12 -5.52
C LEU A 117 4.81 2.29 -5.98
N LYS A 118 4.22 3.31 -6.61
CA LYS A 118 4.94 4.51 -7.04
C LYS A 118 5.68 5.16 -5.88
N GLU A 119 4.99 5.41 -4.75
CA GLU A 119 5.62 5.98 -3.56
C GLU A 119 6.74 5.08 -3.00
N GLU A 120 6.52 3.77 -2.92
CA GLU A 120 7.54 2.84 -2.40
C GLU A 120 8.77 2.73 -3.32
N LEU A 121 8.60 2.84 -4.65
CA LEU A 121 9.71 2.88 -5.61
C LEU A 121 10.48 4.20 -5.51
N GLU A 122 9.79 5.35 -5.47
CA GLU A 122 10.39 6.67 -5.34
C GLU A 122 11.16 6.80 -4.01
N ASN A 123 10.60 6.29 -2.91
CA ASN A 123 11.28 6.24 -1.60
C ASN A 123 12.54 5.37 -1.60
N ARG A 124 12.70 4.48 -2.58
CA ARG A 124 13.91 3.65 -2.81
C ARG A 124 14.85 4.26 -3.85
N GLY A 125 14.57 5.47 -4.34
CA GLY A 125 15.38 6.15 -5.37
C GLY A 125 15.18 5.61 -6.79
N ILE A 126 14.10 4.85 -7.03
CA ILE A 126 13.75 4.32 -8.35
C ILE A 126 12.84 5.33 -9.05
N VAL A 127 13.19 5.71 -10.28
CA VAL A 127 12.42 6.70 -11.04
C VAL A 127 11.29 6.01 -11.78
N VAL A 128 10.05 6.42 -11.52
CA VAL A 128 8.89 5.96 -12.28
C VAL A 128 8.70 6.87 -13.51
N VAL A 129 8.77 6.28 -14.70
CA VAL A 129 8.60 6.96 -15.99
C VAL A 129 7.25 6.60 -16.62
N GLU A 130 6.79 7.43 -17.56
CA GLU A 130 5.47 7.27 -18.20
C GLU A 130 5.45 6.29 -19.37
N ASN A 131 6.61 5.91 -19.92
CA ASN A 131 6.73 4.94 -21.01
C ASN A 131 8.15 4.36 -21.11
N THR A 132 8.35 3.42 -22.05
CA THR A 132 9.66 2.77 -22.31
C THR A 132 10.36 3.27 -23.58
N GLN A 133 9.82 4.28 -24.28
CA GLN A 133 10.32 4.68 -25.60
C GLN A 133 11.76 5.22 -25.53
N ASP A 134 12.12 5.83 -24.41
CA ASP A 134 13.42 6.48 -24.24
C ASP A 134 14.56 5.51 -23.84
N SER A 135 14.27 4.25 -23.51
CA SER A 135 15.29 3.24 -23.21
C SER A 135 14.75 1.81 -23.11
N PRO A 136 15.39 0.82 -23.77
CA PRO A 136 15.02 -0.60 -23.63
C PRO A 136 15.37 -1.20 -22.26
N TYR A 137 16.11 -0.46 -21.43
CA TYR A 137 16.46 -0.84 -20.05
C TYR A 137 15.45 -0.35 -19.01
N VAL A 138 14.37 0.32 -19.44
CA VAL A 138 13.26 0.66 -18.53
C VAL A 138 12.51 -0.62 -18.19
N LEU A 139 12.46 -0.96 -16.90
CA LEU A 139 11.74 -2.13 -16.41
C LEU A 139 10.24 -1.87 -16.49
N ARG A 140 9.57 -2.57 -17.40
CA ARG A 140 8.11 -2.60 -17.48
C ARG A 140 7.56 -3.49 -16.37
N VAL A 141 6.60 -2.95 -15.63
CA VAL A 141 5.93 -3.62 -14.51
C VAL A 141 4.44 -3.74 -14.83
N ASP A 142 3.96 -4.97 -14.83
CA ASP A 142 2.53 -5.30 -14.90
C ASP A 142 2.12 -6.06 -13.61
N LEU A 143 0.91 -5.83 -13.10
CA LEU A 143 0.36 -6.58 -11.96
C LEU A 143 -1.12 -6.94 -12.20
N SER A 144 -1.49 -8.16 -11.84
CA SER A 144 -2.89 -8.62 -11.77
C SER A 144 -3.26 -9.07 -10.37
N PHE A 145 -4.37 -8.59 -9.83
CA PHE A 145 -5.00 -9.17 -8.64
C PHE A 145 -5.83 -10.38 -9.05
N ASN A 146 -5.51 -11.54 -8.49
CA ASN A 146 -6.07 -12.82 -8.92
C ASN A 146 -7.13 -13.33 -7.94
N ASP A 147 -6.91 -13.12 -6.64
CA ASP A 147 -7.81 -13.62 -5.61
C ASP A 147 -7.76 -12.76 -4.35
N PHE A 148 -8.86 -12.75 -3.61
CA PHE A 148 -9.00 -12.09 -2.33
C PHE A 148 -9.92 -12.90 -1.43
N TYR A 149 -9.38 -13.29 -0.29
CA TYR A 149 -10.14 -13.91 0.78
C TYR A 149 -10.20 -12.96 1.96
N SER A 150 -11.40 -12.67 2.46
CA SER A 150 -11.58 -11.87 3.66
C SER A 150 -12.71 -12.41 4.50
N LYS A 151 -12.46 -12.57 5.79
CA LYS A 151 -13.43 -13.03 6.78
C LYS A 151 -13.21 -12.32 8.10
N PHE A 152 -14.29 -11.93 8.76
CA PHE A 152 -14.22 -11.41 10.12
C PHE A 152 -15.28 -11.99 11.03
N ASP A 153 -15.00 -11.96 12.33
CA ASP A 153 -15.90 -12.33 13.41
C ASP A 153 -15.80 -11.29 14.55
N SER A 154 -16.31 -11.63 15.74
CA SER A 154 -16.25 -10.76 16.91
C SER A 154 -14.83 -10.51 17.44
N ASN A 155 -13.86 -11.31 17.01
CA ASN A 155 -12.52 -11.38 17.58
C ASN A 155 -11.45 -10.90 16.59
N SER A 156 -11.66 -11.07 15.29
CA SER A 156 -10.64 -10.74 14.30
C SER A 156 -11.19 -10.50 12.90
N LEU A 157 -10.41 -9.76 12.10
CA LEU A 157 -10.49 -9.73 10.64
C LEU A 157 -9.25 -10.42 10.09
N PHE A 158 -9.45 -11.45 9.28
CA PHE A 158 -8.39 -12.13 8.55
C PHE A 158 -8.57 -11.86 7.05
N SER A 159 -7.48 -11.55 6.36
CA SER A 159 -7.54 -11.33 4.91
C SER A 159 -6.27 -11.78 4.19
N ILE A 160 -6.44 -12.25 2.96
CA ILE A 160 -5.38 -12.69 2.06
C ILE A 160 -5.63 -12.07 0.68
N ILE A 161 -4.60 -11.48 0.09
CA ILE A 161 -4.58 -11.12 -1.33
C ILE A 161 -3.57 -12.00 -2.07
N ALA A 162 -3.96 -12.49 -3.24
CA ALA A 162 -3.06 -13.10 -4.20
C ALA A 162 -3.01 -12.25 -5.48
N SER A 163 -1.80 -12.01 -5.97
CA SER A 163 -1.54 -11.27 -7.20
C SER A 163 -0.38 -11.89 -7.99
N GLN A 164 -0.23 -11.45 -9.23
CA GLN A 164 0.86 -11.85 -10.10
C GLN A 164 1.55 -10.60 -10.63
N LEU A 165 2.86 -10.50 -10.40
CA LEU A 165 3.74 -9.43 -10.85
C LEU A 165 4.55 -9.91 -12.06
N THR A 166 4.48 -9.19 -13.17
CA THR A 166 5.29 -9.46 -14.37
C THR A 166 6.26 -8.31 -14.59
N LEU A 167 7.53 -8.65 -14.77
CA LEU A 167 8.67 -7.75 -14.87
C LEU A 167 9.37 -8.02 -16.20
N LYS A 168 9.47 -6.99 -17.05
CA LYS A 168 10.01 -7.13 -18.40
C LYS A 168 10.91 -5.96 -18.81
N ASP A 169 12.10 -6.25 -19.29
CA ASP A 169 12.97 -5.33 -20.04
C ASP A 169 13.75 -6.15 -21.09
N ILE A 170 14.84 -5.61 -21.65
CA ILE A 170 15.68 -6.33 -22.63
C ILE A 170 16.42 -7.55 -22.03
N ASN A 171 16.68 -7.55 -20.72
CA ASN A 171 17.44 -8.58 -19.99
C ASN A 171 16.56 -9.43 -19.06
N THR A 172 15.33 -9.00 -18.79
CA THR A 172 14.44 -9.56 -17.77
C THR A 172 13.11 -9.93 -18.41
N ASN A 173 12.63 -11.14 -18.12
CA ASN A 173 11.26 -11.56 -18.38
C ASN A 173 10.83 -12.53 -17.27
N LYS A 174 10.28 -11.99 -16.18
CA LYS A 174 9.96 -12.76 -14.97
C LYS A 174 8.50 -12.54 -14.59
N THR A 175 7.84 -13.62 -14.17
CA THR A 175 6.50 -13.58 -13.58
C THR A 175 6.56 -14.20 -12.20
N ILE A 176 6.08 -13.48 -11.20
CA ILE A 176 6.20 -13.81 -9.77
C ILE A 176 4.82 -13.73 -9.14
N ASN A 177 4.39 -14.81 -8.49
CA ASN A 177 3.16 -14.79 -7.71
C ASN A 177 3.44 -14.18 -6.33
N ILE A 178 2.65 -13.18 -5.95
CA ILE A 178 2.73 -12.50 -4.65
C ILE A 178 1.49 -12.88 -3.86
N LYS A 179 1.68 -13.41 -2.67
CA LYS A 179 0.61 -13.67 -1.70
C LYS A 179 0.92 -12.91 -0.43
N THR A 180 -0.06 -12.19 0.10
CA THR A 180 0.09 -11.37 1.32
C THR A 180 -1.11 -11.59 2.21
N LYS A 181 -0.88 -11.65 3.53
CA LYS A 181 -1.91 -11.86 4.53
C LYS A 181 -1.84 -10.84 5.65
N GLN A 182 -2.99 -10.61 6.27
CA GLN A 182 -3.10 -9.84 7.50
C GLN A 182 -4.10 -10.47 8.46
N GLU A 183 -3.91 -10.14 9.72
CA GLU A 183 -4.87 -10.38 10.80
C GLU A 183 -5.01 -9.09 11.63
N VAL A 184 -6.24 -8.69 11.91
CA VAL A 184 -6.56 -7.54 12.76
C VAL A 184 -7.33 -8.06 13.96
N LYS A 185 -6.65 -8.19 15.10
CA LYS A 185 -7.27 -8.68 16.34
C LYS A 185 -8.09 -7.59 17.01
N GLY A 186 -9.24 -7.99 17.52
CA GLY A 186 -10.26 -7.11 18.08
C GLY A 186 -11.01 -6.33 17.00
N PHE A 187 -11.05 -6.79 15.74
CA PHE A 187 -11.82 -6.11 14.71
C PHE A 187 -13.32 -6.18 15.01
N TYR A 188 -13.98 -5.02 15.10
CA TYR A 188 -15.42 -4.93 15.37
C TYR A 188 -16.15 -3.94 14.45
N ASN A 189 -15.44 -2.99 13.85
CA ASN A 189 -16.04 -1.90 13.08
C ASN A 189 -15.97 -2.18 11.59
N ILE A 190 -17.09 -2.63 11.00
CA ILE A 190 -17.23 -2.93 9.57
C ILE A 190 -16.85 -1.72 8.68
N LYS A 191 -17.06 -0.49 9.16
CA LYS A 191 -16.68 0.73 8.42
C LYS A 191 -15.18 0.86 8.19
N ASP A 192 -14.37 0.07 8.89
CA ASP A 192 -12.92 0.04 8.75
C ASP A 192 -12.43 -1.03 7.77
N LEU A 193 -13.30 -1.88 7.22
CA LEU A 193 -12.94 -2.87 6.18
C LEU A 193 -12.19 -2.21 5.01
N PRO A 194 -12.66 -1.11 4.40
CA PRO A 194 -11.91 -0.40 3.36
C PRO A 194 -10.47 -0.07 3.74
N PHE A 195 -10.28 0.49 4.93
CA PHE A 195 -8.98 0.91 5.41
C PHE A 195 -8.01 -0.27 5.59
N PHE A 196 -8.48 -1.38 6.18
CA PHE A 196 -7.65 -2.57 6.32
C PHE A 196 -7.41 -3.29 4.99
N THR A 197 -8.32 -3.20 4.02
CA THR A 197 -8.06 -3.67 2.64
C THR A 197 -6.98 -2.83 1.96
N GLN A 198 -7.04 -1.50 2.08
CA GLN A 198 -6.01 -0.61 1.54
C GLN A 198 -4.64 -0.87 2.19
N LEU A 199 -4.59 -1.14 3.50
CA LEU A 199 -3.36 -1.57 4.18
C LEU A 199 -2.80 -2.85 3.57
N LEU A 200 -3.65 -3.86 3.32
CA LEU A 200 -3.22 -5.11 2.69
C LEU A 200 -2.64 -4.89 1.29
N ILE A 201 -3.30 -4.05 0.48
CA ILE A 201 -2.84 -3.66 -0.86
C ILE A 201 -1.48 -2.96 -0.78
N LYS A 202 -1.28 -2.07 0.20
CA LYS A 202 0.02 -1.44 0.45
C LYS A 202 1.11 -2.47 0.77
N GLN A 203 0.80 -3.52 1.51
CA GLN A 203 1.76 -4.60 1.76
C GLN A 203 2.14 -5.36 0.48
N VAL A 204 1.20 -5.57 -0.45
CA VAL A 204 1.49 -6.14 -1.78
C VAL A 204 2.41 -5.19 -2.58
N ALA A 205 2.17 -3.89 -2.54
CA ALA A 205 3.03 -2.88 -3.18
C ALA A 205 4.44 -2.88 -2.58
N ASN A 206 4.57 -2.97 -1.25
CA ASN A 206 5.87 -3.02 -0.57
C ASN A 206 6.68 -4.28 -0.97
N LYS A 207 6.05 -5.46 -1.00
CA LYS A 207 6.70 -6.69 -1.52
C LYS A 207 7.13 -6.53 -2.98
N SER A 208 6.29 -5.91 -3.81
CA SER A 208 6.61 -5.67 -5.22
C SER A 208 7.80 -4.73 -5.37
N ALA A 209 7.85 -3.66 -4.59
CA ALA A 209 8.97 -2.72 -4.56
C ALA A 209 10.27 -3.39 -4.10
N ASP A 210 10.21 -4.25 -3.08
CA ASP A 210 11.36 -5.05 -2.63
C ASP A 210 11.89 -5.95 -3.76
N ILE A 211 11.02 -6.67 -4.46
CA ILE A 211 11.40 -7.51 -5.61
C ILE A 211 12.05 -6.66 -6.70
N ILE A 212 11.41 -5.56 -7.12
CA ILE A 212 11.93 -4.67 -8.17
C ILE A 212 13.28 -4.07 -7.78
N SER A 213 13.44 -3.66 -6.53
CA SER A 213 14.69 -3.07 -6.04
C SER A 213 15.86 -4.06 -6.05
N SER A 214 15.57 -5.36 -5.90
CA SER A 214 16.56 -6.44 -5.84
C SER A 214 17.04 -6.96 -7.20
N LEU A 215 16.37 -6.61 -8.30
CA LEU A 215 16.77 -6.95 -9.68
C LEU A 215 17.99 -6.16 -10.12
#